data_AF-A0A0C2RXW5-F1
#
_entry.id   AF-A0A0C2RXW5-F1
#
_cell.length_a   1.000
_cell.length_b   1.000
_cell.length_c   1.000
_cell.angle_alpha   90.00
_cell.angle_beta   90.00
_cell.angle_gamma   90.00
#
_symmetry.space_group_name_H-M   'P 1'
#
loop_
_entity.id
_entity.type
_entity.pdbx_description
1 polymer ?
#
loop_
_entity_poly.entity_id
_entity_poly.type
_entity_poly.pdbx_seq_one_letter_code
_entity_poly.pdbx_strand_id
1 'polypeptide(L)'
;MDLEILDLINAETRGISCRHQPFLQKFNNSKSSKLYVRVKYIFNLCVVGSLHLECDLTSPTGCMRCRPALATICCDIHEPRLALLYKSAVVKTPHQPCRSRLPTVKDMSDEDKEMQERKDAALRLDLEVWRRDQAMKEFGKGHARNLGPSIIMGLSTRERIVHCARYAKIKTANQLERETKWMRAKEFGPEIVQIIDKHYPANPLPTVIERIMPLTYQNTQPASQRTDVNGSVLYPIKRQVTCSACHKQGHISSCSNTL
;
A
#
# COMPACT_ATOMS: atom_id res chain seq x y z
N MET A 1 15.21 -16.16 -12.67
CA MET A 1 14.34 -16.62 -11.56
C MET A 1 15.21 -17.53 -10.71
N ASP A 2 15.18 -17.38 -9.39
CA ASP A 2 16.04 -18.14 -8.46
C ASP A 2 15.75 -19.65 -8.56
N LEU A 3 16.78 -20.48 -8.73
CA LEU A 3 16.64 -21.93 -8.99
C LEU A 3 15.87 -22.62 -7.85
N GLU A 4 16.08 -22.17 -6.62
CA GLU A 4 15.42 -22.69 -5.42
C GLU A 4 13.92 -22.38 -5.39
N ILE A 5 13.52 -21.22 -5.93
CA ILE A 5 12.10 -20.85 -6.07
C ILE A 5 11.45 -21.76 -7.11
N LEU A 6 12.19 -22.07 -8.18
CA LEU A 6 11.73 -22.98 -9.21
C LEU A 6 11.60 -24.42 -8.68
N ASP A 7 12.51 -24.86 -7.80
CA ASP A 7 12.43 -26.14 -7.10
C ASP A 7 11.26 -26.22 -6.12
N LEU A 8 10.93 -25.11 -5.43
CA LEU A 8 9.75 -25.05 -4.57
C LEU A 8 8.44 -25.13 -5.38
N ILE A 9 8.35 -24.37 -6.48
CA ILE A 9 7.16 -24.30 -7.34
C ILE A 9 6.95 -25.64 -8.07
N ASN A 10 8.03 -26.25 -8.55
CA ASN A 10 8.00 -27.45 -9.38
C ASN A 10 8.46 -28.71 -8.64
N ALA A 11 8.37 -28.74 -7.31
CA ALA A 11 8.87 -29.86 -6.51
C ALA A 11 8.32 -31.21 -7.00
N GLU A 12 7.01 -31.25 -7.25
CA GLU A 12 6.31 -32.42 -7.78
C GLU A 12 6.86 -32.91 -9.13
N THR A 13 7.13 -31.99 -10.06
CA THR A 13 7.60 -32.34 -11.42
C THR A 13 9.12 -32.52 -11.51
N ARG A 14 9.86 -32.09 -10.50
CA ARG A 14 11.33 -32.22 -10.41
C ARG A 14 11.80 -33.41 -9.57
N GLY A 15 10.89 -34.29 -9.15
CA GLY A 15 11.22 -35.44 -8.32
C GLY A 15 11.57 -35.08 -6.88
N ILE A 16 11.22 -33.87 -6.43
CA ILE A 16 11.35 -33.43 -5.05
C ILE A 16 10.05 -33.84 -4.34
N SER A 17 10.11 -34.92 -3.58
CA SER A 17 8.96 -35.52 -2.90
C SER A 17 8.30 -34.59 -1.88
N CYS A 18 8.97 -33.50 -1.47
CA CYS A 18 8.48 -32.59 -0.46
C CYS A 18 8.83 -31.12 -0.75
N ARG A 19 7.83 -30.24 -0.81
CA ARG A 19 8.06 -28.78 -0.90
C ARG A 19 8.81 -28.20 0.30
N HIS A 20 8.79 -28.89 1.44
CA HIS A 20 9.49 -28.46 2.64
C HIS A 20 11.02 -28.55 2.49
N GLN A 21 11.52 -29.45 1.64
CA GLN A 21 12.96 -29.68 1.50
C GLN A 21 13.68 -28.51 0.78
N PRO A 22 13.22 -27.99 -0.38
CA PRO A 22 13.78 -26.77 -0.97
C PRO A 22 13.60 -25.55 -0.07
N PHE A 23 12.49 -25.48 0.65
CA PHE A 23 12.25 -24.41 1.62
C PHE A 23 13.32 -24.43 2.72
N LEU A 24 13.51 -25.54 3.42
CA LEU A 24 14.52 -25.68 4.47
C LEU A 24 15.94 -25.46 3.94
N GLN A 25 16.25 -25.97 2.75
CA GLN A 25 17.56 -25.79 2.11
C GLN A 25 17.87 -24.31 1.84
N LYS A 26 16.88 -23.54 1.35
CA LYS A 26 17.01 -22.08 1.17
C LYS A 26 17.24 -21.37 2.51
N PHE A 27 16.47 -21.72 3.54
CA PHE A 27 16.61 -21.10 4.86
C PHE A 27 17.97 -21.42 5.50
N ASN A 28 18.45 -22.66 5.37
CA ASN A 28 19.72 -23.11 5.93
C ASN A 28 20.95 -22.60 5.15
N ASN A 29 20.83 -22.42 3.82
CA ASN A 29 21.93 -21.95 2.97
C ASN A 29 22.04 -20.42 2.88
N SER A 30 21.03 -19.67 3.36
CA SER A 30 21.04 -18.21 3.32
C SER A 30 22.04 -17.61 4.33
N LYS A 31 23.33 -17.61 3.99
CA LYS A 31 24.35 -16.73 4.60
C LYS A 31 24.25 -15.28 4.12
N SER A 32 23.18 -14.89 3.41
CA SER A 32 23.01 -13.52 2.89
C SER A 32 22.35 -12.60 3.92
N SER A 33 23.24 -11.89 4.61
CA SER A 33 23.00 -10.64 5.30
C SER A 33 22.14 -9.68 4.46
N LYS A 34 21.16 -9.03 5.12
CA LYS A 34 20.28 -7.89 4.71
C LYS A 34 18.78 -8.16 4.49
N LEU A 35 18.33 -9.37 4.10
CA LEU A 35 16.89 -9.71 4.18
C LEU A 35 16.47 -10.24 5.57
N TYR A 36 17.44 -10.33 6.48
CA TYR A 36 17.32 -10.90 7.83
C TYR A 36 16.50 -10.06 8.82
N VAL A 37 16.08 -8.84 8.45
CA VAL A 37 15.38 -7.93 9.37
C VAL A 37 13.89 -7.78 9.04
N ARG A 38 13.45 -8.06 7.81
CA ARG A 38 12.07 -7.72 7.39
C ARG A 38 11.09 -8.90 7.28
N VAL A 39 11.59 -10.13 7.11
CA VAL A 39 10.82 -11.35 7.43
C VAL A 39 10.97 -11.70 8.92
N LYS A 40 11.62 -10.81 9.69
CA LYS A 40 11.79 -10.93 11.14
C LYS A 40 10.52 -10.59 11.96
N TYR A 41 9.42 -10.16 11.34
CA TYR A 41 8.23 -9.71 12.07
C TYR A 41 6.97 -10.55 11.90
N ILE A 42 6.94 -11.50 10.95
CA ILE A 42 5.77 -12.40 10.78
C ILE A 42 6.14 -13.87 11.04
N PHE A 43 7.43 -14.25 10.97
CA PHE A 43 7.90 -15.61 11.24
C PHE A 43 8.94 -15.73 12.35
N ASN A 44 9.26 -14.63 13.04
CA ASN A 44 10.40 -14.54 13.97
C ASN A 44 10.00 -14.29 15.42
N LEU A 45 8.81 -14.77 15.82
CA LEU A 45 8.60 -15.11 17.22
C LEU A 45 9.21 -16.48 17.58
N CYS A 46 9.65 -17.29 16.60
CA CYS A 46 10.21 -18.63 16.84
C CYS A 46 11.73 -18.79 16.60
N VAL A 47 12.44 -17.77 16.07
CA VAL A 47 13.91 -17.84 15.82
C VAL A 47 14.67 -16.78 16.64
N VAL A 48 14.08 -16.36 17.76
CA VAL A 48 14.83 -15.86 18.91
C VAL A 48 14.83 -17.05 19.87
N GLY A 49 16.02 -17.50 20.28
CA GLY A 49 16.27 -18.78 20.97
C GLY A 49 15.09 -19.27 21.79
N SER A 50 14.61 -20.46 21.46
CA SER A 50 13.40 -21.11 21.94
C SER A 50 12.92 -20.66 23.33
N LEU A 51 12.22 -19.51 23.40
CA LEU A 51 11.68 -18.96 24.65
C LEU A 51 10.73 -19.94 25.35
N HIS A 52 10.20 -20.90 24.61
CA HIS A 52 9.40 -22.00 25.15
C HIS A 52 10.21 -23.00 26.00
N LEU A 53 11.51 -23.15 25.77
CA LEU A 53 12.42 -23.95 26.60
C LEU A 53 12.71 -23.28 27.95
N GLU A 54 12.64 -21.94 28.01
CA GLU A 54 12.78 -21.19 29.27
C GLU A 54 11.54 -21.32 30.17
N CYS A 55 10.39 -21.69 29.60
CA CYS A 55 9.13 -21.84 30.34
C CYS A 55 9.08 -23.13 31.19
N ASP A 56 9.87 -24.14 30.84
CA ASP A 56 9.97 -25.40 31.58
C ASP A 56 11.33 -26.05 31.33
N LEU A 57 12.25 -25.86 32.28
CA LEU A 57 13.61 -26.37 32.22
C LEU A 57 13.69 -27.90 32.39
N THR A 58 12.59 -28.55 32.80
CA THR A 58 12.54 -30.01 32.98
C THR A 58 12.19 -30.74 31.69
N SER A 59 11.58 -30.03 30.72
CA SER A 59 11.21 -30.58 29.41
C SER A 59 12.21 -30.14 28.33
N PRO A 60 12.84 -31.07 27.59
CA PRO A 60 13.72 -30.72 26.47
C PRO A 60 12.98 -30.06 25.30
N THR A 61 11.65 -30.04 25.34
CA THR A 61 10.77 -29.43 24.31
C THR A 61 9.98 -28.24 24.84
N GLY A 62 10.24 -27.82 26.08
CA GLY A 62 9.49 -26.76 26.77
C GLY A 62 8.12 -27.22 27.24
N CYS A 63 7.36 -26.28 27.84
CA CYS A 63 6.04 -26.61 28.41
C CYS A 63 5.01 -26.84 27.30
N MET A 64 3.96 -27.61 27.59
CA MET A 64 2.90 -27.94 26.60
C MET A 64 2.20 -26.71 25.99
N ARG A 65 2.22 -25.57 26.69
CA ARG A 65 1.56 -24.33 26.25
C ARG A 65 2.43 -23.52 25.29
N CYS A 66 3.75 -23.55 25.46
CA CYS A 66 4.67 -22.70 24.71
C CYS A 66 5.39 -23.48 23.60
N ARG A 67 5.46 -24.82 23.69
CA ARG A 67 6.10 -25.64 22.65
C ARG A 67 5.38 -25.42 21.30
N PRO A 68 6.12 -25.22 20.20
CA PRO A 68 5.52 -25.12 18.87
C PRO A 68 4.67 -26.35 18.59
N ALA A 69 3.43 -26.14 18.12
CA ALA A 69 2.61 -27.25 17.65
C ALA A 69 3.33 -27.93 16.48
N LEU A 70 3.42 -29.26 16.53
CA LEU A 70 3.91 -30.02 15.39
C LEU A 70 2.99 -29.73 14.20
N ALA A 71 3.58 -29.35 13.06
CA ALA A 71 2.83 -29.21 11.83
C ALA A 71 2.22 -30.58 11.50
N THR A 72 0.89 -30.67 11.57
CA THR A 72 0.12 -31.88 11.20
C THR A 72 0.11 -32.10 9.70
N ILE A 73 0.48 -31.09 8.91
CA ILE A 73 0.51 -31.10 7.46
C ILE A 73 1.90 -30.67 7.00
N CYS A 74 2.57 -31.53 6.23
CA CYS A 74 3.92 -31.28 5.75
C CYS A 74 3.94 -30.36 4.50
N CYS A 75 3.15 -30.70 3.47
CA CYS A 75 2.89 -29.86 2.29
C CYS A 75 1.71 -30.42 1.48
N ASP A 76 1.27 -29.69 0.46
CA ASP A 76 0.24 -30.09 -0.50
C ASP A 76 0.58 -31.34 -1.32
N ILE A 77 1.87 -31.70 -1.42
CA ILE A 77 2.32 -32.94 -2.10
C ILE A 77 2.03 -34.18 -1.24
N HIS A 78 2.28 -34.09 0.07
CA HIS A 78 2.11 -35.23 0.98
C HIS A 78 0.65 -35.42 1.43
N GLU A 79 -0.13 -34.35 1.47
CA GLU A 79 -1.54 -34.43 1.86
C GLU A 79 -2.41 -33.50 0.96
N PRO A 80 -2.61 -33.89 -0.31
CA PRO A 80 -3.27 -33.05 -1.31
C PRO A 80 -4.74 -32.76 -0.98
N ARG A 81 -5.39 -33.63 -0.19
CA ARG A 81 -6.77 -33.43 0.25
C ARG A 81 -6.90 -32.24 1.20
N LEU A 82 -5.96 -32.08 2.13
CA LEU A 82 -5.99 -30.96 3.07
C LEU A 82 -5.56 -29.63 2.42
N ALA A 83 -4.78 -29.66 1.34
CA ALA A 83 -4.47 -28.46 0.56
C ALA A 83 -5.73 -27.79 -0.01
N LEU A 84 -6.81 -28.56 -0.25
CA LEU A 84 -8.10 -28.02 -0.68
C LEU A 84 -8.75 -27.11 0.37
N LEU A 85 -8.49 -27.33 1.67
CA LEU A 85 -9.01 -26.48 2.76
C LEU A 85 -8.43 -25.07 2.69
N TYR A 86 -7.26 -24.90 2.07
CA TYR A 86 -6.58 -23.62 1.92
C TYR A 86 -6.82 -22.97 0.56
N LYS A 87 -7.64 -23.57 -0.31
CA LYS A 87 -8.07 -22.94 -1.56
C LYS A 87 -9.11 -21.87 -1.27
N SER A 88 -8.64 -20.68 -0.90
CA SER A 88 -9.50 -19.49 -0.86
C SER A 88 -9.79 -19.04 -2.29
N ALA A 89 -11.05 -18.71 -2.59
CA ALA A 89 -11.37 -18.00 -3.83
C ALA A 89 -10.53 -16.73 -3.90
N VAL A 90 -9.83 -16.51 -5.01
CA VAL A 90 -9.07 -15.28 -5.23
C VAL A 90 -10.06 -14.13 -5.29
N VAL A 91 -10.20 -13.40 -4.17
CA VAL A 91 -11.02 -12.20 -4.13
C VAL A 91 -10.31 -11.16 -4.98
N LYS A 92 -10.87 -10.86 -6.15
CA LYS A 92 -10.42 -9.73 -6.97
C LYS A 92 -10.64 -8.47 -6.16
N THR A 93 -9.57 -7.91 -5.62
CA THR A 93 -9.63 -6.63 -4.92
C THR A 93 -10.01 -5.55 -5.93
N PRO A 94 -11.02 -4.70 -5.64
CA PRO A 94 -11.36 -3.58 -6.51
C PRO A 94 -10.12 -2.74 -6.80
N HIS A 95 -10.00 -2.26 -8.03
CA HIS A 95 -8.87 -1.43 -8.42
C HIS A 95 -8.85 -0.16 -7.56
N GLN A 96 -7.90 -0.07 -6.64
CA GLN A 96 -7.77 1.10 -5.80
C GLN A 96 -7.30 2.30 -6.63
N PRO A 97 -7.81 3.52 -6.36
CA PRO A 97 -7.38 4.70 -7.07
C PRO A 97 -5.85 4.88 -6.96
N CYS A 98 -5.25 5.31 -8.07
CA CYS A 98 -3.82 5.57 -8.11
C CYS A 98 -3.45 6.74 -7.20
N ARG A 99 -2.31 6.59 -6.50
CA ARG A 99 -1.72 7.68 -5.73
C ARG A 99 -1.19 8.74 -6.70
N SER A 100 -1.24 10.01 -6.31
CA SER A 100 -0.63 11.06 -7.12
C SER A 100 0.89 10.86 -7.21
N ARG A 101 1.46 11.20 -8.37
CA ARG A 101 2.92 11.36 -8.49
C ARG A 101 3.30 12.64 -7.77
N LEU A 102 4.28 12.53 -6.90
CA LEU A 102 4.86 13.68 -6.23
C LEU A 102 5.99 14.22 -7.10
N PRO A 103 6.11 15.56 -7.25
CA PRO A 103 7.21 16.15 -7.98
C PRO A 103 8.55 15.69 -7.41
N THR A 104 9.53 15.47 -8.29
CA THR A 104 10.93 15.43 -7.87
C THR A 104 11.30 16.84 -7.40
N VAL A 105 11.97 16.93 -6.25
CA VAL A 105 12.42 18.19 -5.67
C VAL A 105 13.21 18.97 -6.73
N LYS A 106 12.77 20.19 -7.04
CA LYS A 106 13.49 21.11 -7.92
C LYS A 106 14.68 21.72 -7.17
N ASP A 107 15.62 22.31 -7.89
CA ASP A 107 16.71 23.08 -7.31
C ASP A 107 16.12 24.19 -6.42
N MET A 108 16.17 23.98 -5.11
CA MET A 108 15.81 24.95 -4.07
C MET A 108 17.10 25.54 -3.50
N SER A 109 17.02 26.77 -2.99
CA SER A 109 18.07 27.35 -2.16
C SER A 109 18.31 26.48 -0.92
N ASP A 110 19.49 26.58 -0.32
CA ASP A 110 19.78 25.80 0.89
C ASP A 110 18.96 26.28 2.08
N GLU A 111 18.64 27.58 2.13
CA GLU A 111 17.75 28.19 3.11
C GLU A 111 16.31 27.63 3.01
N ASP A 112 15.77 27.52 1.80
CA ASP A 112 14.43 26.97 1.58
C ASP A 112 14.36 25.49 1.93
N LYS A 113 15.42 24.71 1.61
CA LYS A 113 15.53 23.30 1.99
C LYS A 113 15.50 23.14 3.52
N GLU A 114 16.25 23.96 4.22
CA GLU A 114 16.31 23.91 5.67
C GLU A 114 14.96 24.27 6.30
N MET A 115 14.32 25.34 5.83
CA MET A 115 12.98 25.72 6.29
C MET A 115 11.96 24.62 6.04
N GLN A 116 12.01 23.98 4.86
CA GLN A 116 11.14 22.88 4.50
C GLN A 116 11.35 21.68 5.43
N GLU A 117 12.60 21.26 5.67
CA GLU A 117 12.90 20.13 6.55
C GLU A 117 12.47 20.41 8.00
N ARG A 118 12.58 21.66 8.49
CA ARG A 118 12.06 22.05 9.81
C ARG A 118 10.54 21.85 9.90
N LYS A 119 9.78 22.26 8.88
CA LYS A 119 8.32 22.04 8.83
C LYS A 119 7.98 20.54 8.77
N ASP A 120 8.72 19.78 7.97
CA ASP A 120 8.50 18.34 7.86
C ASP A 120 8.82 17.61 9.15
N ALA A 121 9.91 17.97 9.84
CA ALA A 121 10.26 17.43 11.14
C ALA A 121 9.20 17.75 12.21
N ALA A 122 8.67 18.98 12.22
CA ALA A 122 7.60 19.39 13.12
C ALA A 122 6.30 18.60 12.85
N LEU A 123 5.91 18.44 11.58
CA LEU A 123 4.75 17.62 11.21
C LEU A 123 4.94 16.15 11.60
N ARG A 124 6.14 15.58 11.38
CA ARG A 124 6.45 14.20 11.81
C ARG A 124 6.30 14.03 13.31
N LEU A 125 6.76 15.00 14.09
CA LEU A 125 6.67 14.96 15.55
C LEU A 125 5.22 15.00 16.02
N ASP A 126 4.41 15.93 15.51
CA ASP A 126 2.99 16.02 15.88
C ASP A 126 2.21 14.76 15.50
N LEU A 127 2.49 14.18 14.31
CA LEU A 127 1.91 12.89 13.92
C LEU A 127 2.35 11.76 14.84
N GLU A 128 3.59 11.78 15.34
CA GLU A 128 4.10 10.75 16.25
C GLU A 128 3.45 10.82 17.64
N VAL A 129 3.27 12.05 18.17
CA VAL A 129 2.54 12.29 19.41
C VAL A 129 1.10 11.81 19.25
N TRP A 130 0.41 12.24 18.20
CA TRP A 130 -0.96 11.82 17.91
C TRP A 130 -1.09 10.30 17.80
N ARG A 131 -0.19 9.62 17.09
CA ARG A 131 -0.21 8.15 16.96
C ARG A 131 -0.07 7.44 18.30
N ARG A 132 0.77 7.97 19.19
CA ARG A 132 0.98 7.41 20.53
C ARG A 132 -0.27 7.56 21.39
N ASP A 133 -0.88 8.74 21.36
CA ASP A 133 -2.08 9.04 22.13
C ASP A 133 -3.26 8.19 21.67
N GLN A 134 -3.46 8.04 20.35
CA GLN A 134 -4.49 7.15 19.82
C GLN A 134 -4.24 5.67 20.15
N ALA A 135 -2.97 5.22 20.12
CA ALA A 135 -2.64 3.85 20.50
C ALA A 135 -2.97 3.57 21.97
N MET A 136 -2.68 4.53 22.86
CA MET A 136 -3.06 4.45 24.27
C MET A 136 -4.56 4.50 24.46
N LYS A 137 -5.28 5.35 23.71
CA LYS A 137 -6.73 5.51 23.80
C LYS A 137 -7.48 4.24 23.38
N GLU A 138 -7.07 3.58 22.30
CA GLU A 138 -7.81 2.44 21.76
C GLU A 138 -7.43 1.09 22.37
N PHE A 139 -6.14 0.88 22.63
CA PHE A 139 -5.64 -0.43 23.06
C PHE A 139 -5.17 -0.45 24.52
N GLY A 140 -5.17 0.72 25.18
CA GLY A 140 -4.65 0.89 26.53
C GLY A 140 -3.12 0.90 26.59
N LYS A 141 -2.59 1.29 27.75
CA LYS A 141 -1.15 1.47 27.98
C LYS A 141 -0.32 0.21 27.75
N GLY A 142 -0.86 -0.97 28.12
CA GLY A 142 -0.16 -2.25 27.98
C GLY A 142 0.15 -2.61 26.53
N HIS A 143 -0.87 -2.58 25.66
CA HIS A 143 -0.70 -2.86 24.23
C HIS A 143 0.10 -1.77 23.53
N ALA A 144 -0.13 -0.49 23.86
CA ALA A 144 0.65 0.61 23.30
C ALA A 144 2.15 0.48 23.61
N ARG A 145 2.52 -0.03 24.81
CA ARG A 145 3.91 -0.31 25.17
C ARG A 145 4.52 -1.46 24.36
N ASN A 146 3.75 -2.52 24.12
CA ASN A 146 4.26 -3.73 23.47
C ASN A 146 4.28 -3.64 21.94
N LEU A 147 3.25 -3.04 21.34
CA LEU A 147 3.06 -2.95 19.88
C LEU A 147 3.48 -1.59 19.31
N GLY A 148 3.53 -0.57 20.16
CA GLY A 148 3.90 0.79 19.79
C GLY A 148 2.83 1.53 18.98
N PRO A 149 3.11 2.79 18.60
CA PRO A 149 2.21 3.65 17.80
C PRO A 149 1.99 3.15 16.36
N SER A 150 2.74 2.14 15.93
CA SER A 150 2.62 1.51 14.61
C SER A 150 1.30 0.76 14.40
N ILE A 151 0.60 0.39 15.49
CA ILE A 151 -0.72 -0.24 15.42
C ILE A 151 -1.80 0.71 14.86
N ILE A 152 -1.67 2.02 15.10
CA ILE A 152 -2.62 3.03 14.61
C ILE A 152 -2.31 3.38 13.16
N MET A 153 -1.07 3.80 12.90
CA MET A 153 -0.61 4.25 11.60
C MET A 153 0.82 3.75 11.38
N GLY A 154 1.10 3.13 10.24
CA GLY A 154 2.46 2.69 9.91
C GLY A 154 3.39 3.86 9.56
N LEU A 155 4.70 3.66 9.76
CA LEU A 155 5.72 4.67 9.41
C LEU A 155 5.67 5.08 7.94
N SER A 156 5.42 4.14 7.02
CA SER A 156 5.30 4.43 5.60
C SER A 156 4.11 5.33 5.28
N THR A 157 2.98 5.16 5.98
CA THR A 157 1.82 6.04 5.88
C THR A 157 2.17 7.43 6.39
N ARG A 158 2.81 7.54 7.56
CA ARG A 158 3.27 8.82 8.13
C ARG A 158 4.18 9.58 7.17
N GLU A 159 5.22 8.94 6.64
CA GLU A 159 6.13 9.60 5.69
C GLU A 159 5.42 9.98 4.38
N ARG A 160 4.45 9.18 3.92
CA ARG A 160 3.64 9.55 2.76
C ARG A 160 2.79 10.79 3.03
N ILE A 161 2.23 10.92 4.23
CA ILE A 161 1.46 12.11 4.64
C ILE A 161 2.35 13.34 4.59
N VAL A 162 3.52 13.29 5.23
CA VAL A 162 4.48 14.39 5.26
C VAL A 162 4.85 14.81 3.84
N HIS A 163 5.24 13.84 3.00
CA HIS A 163 5.62 14.13 1.62
C HIS A 163 4.47 14.72 0.78
N CYS A 164 3.23 14.27 1.01
CA CYS A 164 2.04 14.82 0.35
C CYS A 164 1.65 16.21 0.86
N ALA A 165 1.89 16.50 2.15
CA ALA A 165 1.61 17.80 2.77
C ALA A 165 2.44 18.92 2.14
N ARG A 166 3.73 18.66 1.85
CA ARG A 166 4.63 19.61 1.15
C ARG A 166 4.03 20.20 -0.12
N TYR A 167 3.25 19.40 -0.84
CA TYR A 167 2.66 19.77 -2.13
C TYR A 167 1.14 20.02 -2.05
N ALA A 168 0.61 20.23 -0.83
CA ALA A 168 -0.81 20.47 -0.57
C ALA A 168 -1.75 19.43 -1.21
N LYS A 169 -1.32 18.15 -1.28
CA LYS A 169 -2.09 17.06 -1.91
C LYS A 169 -3.19 16.50 -1.02
N ILE A 170 -3.12 16.76 0.29
CA ILE A 170 -4.07 16.29 1.29
C ILE A 170 -4.71 17.53 1.91
N LYS A 171 -5.97 17.78 1.58
CA LYS A 171 -6.84 18.82 2.16
C LYS A 171 -8.11 18.24 2.79
N THR A 172 -8.39 16.95 2.56
CA THR A 172 -9.58 16.27 3.05
C THR A 172 -9.26 14.81 3.39
N ALA A 173 -10.07 14.19 4.24
CA ALA A 173 -9.94 12.77 4.60
C ALA A 173 -9.97 11.84 3.37
N ASN A 174 -10.79 12.15 2.36
CA ASN A 174 -10.83 11.37 1.11
C ASN A 174 -9.52 11.44 0.32
N GLN A 175 -8.86 12.61 0.32
CA GLN A 175 -7.55 12.76 -0.31
C GLN A 175 -6.47 12.02 0.48
N LEU A 176 -6.54 12.06 1.81
CA LEU A 176 -5.67 11.26 2.69
C LEU A 176 -5.79 9.76 2.37
N GLU A 177 -7.02 9.24 2.31
CA GLU A 177 -7.30 7.84 1.97
C GLU A 177 -6.71 7.48 0.60
N ARG A 178 -6.94 8.31 -0.41
CA ARG A 178 -6.42 8.09 -1.76
C ARG A 178 -4.89 8.08 -1.80
N GLU A 179 -4.24 9.04 -1.15
CA GLU A 179 -2.78 9.21 -1.24
C GLU A 179 -2.02 8.17 -0.41
N THR A 180 -2.59 7.71 0.70
CA THR A 180 -1.93 6.78 1.62
C THR A 180 -2.40 5.34 1.47
N LYS A 181 -3.63 5.12 1.00
CA LYS A 181 -4.35 3.84 1.07
C LYS A 181 -4.49 3.29 2.50
N TRP A 182 -4.45 4.18 3.49
CA TRP A 182 -4.59 3.80 4.88
C TRP A 182 -6.06 3.54 5.18
N MET A 183 -6.39 2.31 5.60
CA MET A 183 -7.78 1.87 5.79
C MET A 183 -8.56 2.73 6.80
N ARG A 184 -7.86 3.34 7.76
CA ARG A 184 -8.46 4.18 8.81
C ARG A 184 -8.44 5.67 8.47
N ALA A 185 -8.11 6.04 7.23
CA ALA A 185 -8.10 7.42 6.80
C ALA A 185 -9.49 8.08 6.85
N LYS A 186 -10.58 7.32 6.75
CA LYS A 186 -11.93 7.87 6.92
C LYS A 186 -12.24 8.25 8.37
N GLU A 187 -11.81 7.40 9.30
CA GLU A 187 -12.05 7.54 10.73
C GLU A 187 -11.20 8.67 11.32
N PHE A 188 -9.89 8.65 11.05
CA PHE A 188 -8.95 9.61 11.61
C PHE A 188 -8.59 10.78 10.70
N GLY A 189 -9.06 10.74 9.45
CA GLY A 189 -8.69 11.74 8.45
C GLY A 189 -8.94 13.19 8.86
N PRO A 190 -10.07 13.54 9.49
CA PRO A 190 -10.30 14.92 9.95
C PRO A 190 -9.23 15.43 10.92
N GLU A 191 -8.85 14.64 11.93
CA GLU A 191 -7.81 15.00 12.89
C GLU A 191 -6.44 15.15 12.21
N ILE A 192 -6.10 14.22 11.31
CA ILE A 192 -4.84 14.28 10.56
C ILE A 192 -4.78 15.50 9.65
N VAL A 193 -5.90 15.87 9.00
CA VAL A 193 -5.96 17.07 8.16
C VAL A 193 -5.73 18.33 9.00
N GLN A 194 -6.30 18.43 10.21
CA GLN A 194 -6.03 19.55 11.12
C GLN A 194 -4.56 19.64 11.51
N ILE A 195 -3.91 18.50 11.78
CA ILE A 195 -2.48 18.45 12.06
C ILE A 195 -1.68 18.92 10.83
N ILE A 196 -2.07 18.52 9.62
CA ILE A 196 -1.43 18.99 8.38
C ILE A 196 -1.59 20.52 8.22
N ASP A 197 -2.80 21.03 8.39
CA ASP A 197 -3.13 22.46 8.22
C ASP A 197 -2.37 23.36 9.19
N LYS A 198 -2.03 22.86 10.40
CA LYS A 198 -1.17 23.55 11.36
C LYS A 198 0.25 23.84 10.79
N HIS A 199 0.80 22.94 9.99
CA HIS A 199 2.17 23.05 9.44
C HIS A 199 2.21 23.55 8.00
N TYR A 200 1.16 23.24 7.23
CA TYR A 200 0.98 23.61 5.82
C TYR A 200 -0.42 24.21 5.63
N PRO A 201 -0.67 25.44 6.15
CA PRO A 201 -1.98 26.06 6.04
C PRO A 201 -2.36 26.21 4.57
N ALA A 202 -3.63 25.94 4.26
CA ALA A 202 -4.17 26.22 2.95
C ALA A 202 -4.02 27.72 2.69
N ASN A 203 -3.17 28.08 1.73
CA ASN A 203 -3.00 29.47 1.34
C ASN A 203 -4.39 29.99 0.92
N PRO A 204 -4.95 31.04 1.56
CA PRO A 204 -6.19 31.63 1.08
C PRO A 204 -5.91 32.14 -0.34
N LEU A 205 -6.65 31.62 -1.32
CA LEU A 205 -6.68 32.25 -2.64
C LEU A 205 -7.02 33.73 -2.44
N PRO A 206 -6.33 34.68 -3.09
CA PRO A 206 -6.79 36.06 -3.11
C PRO A 206 -8.24 36.06 -3.56
N THR A 207 -9.14 36.60 -2.73
CA THR A 207 -10.52 36.87 -3.10
C THR A 207 -10.49 37.81 -4.30
N VAL A 208 -10.57 37.26 -5.50
CA VAL A 208 -10.86 38.05 -6.70
C VAL A 208 -12.30 38.50 -6.54
N ILE A 209 -12.49 39.73 -6.08
CA ILE A 209 -13.78 40.41 -6.13
C ILE A 209 -14.22 40.40 -7.60
N GLU A 210 -15.37 39.79 -7.85
CA GLU A 210 -16.04 39.77 -9.15
C GLU A 210 -16.17 41.20 -9.70
N ARG A 211 -15.68 41.43 -10.92
CA ARG A 211 -16.27 42.44 -11.79
C ARG A 211 -17.13 41.72 -12.81
N ILE A 212 -18.43 41.65 -12.50
CA ILE A 212 -19.47 41.32 -13.46
C ILE A 212 -19.42 42.38 -14.56
N MET A 213 -18.91 42.02 -15.74
CA MET A 213 -19.12 42.82 -16.95
C MET A 213 -20.46 42.38 -17.57
N PRO A 214 -21.40 43.30 -17.82
CA PRO A 214 -22.61 42.96 -18.56
C PRO A 214 -22.25 42.68 -20.02
N LEU A 215 -22.47 41.44 -20.45
CA LEU A 215 -22.45 41.06 -21.86
C LEU A 215 -23.71 41.62 -22.53
N THR A 216 -23.55 42.67 -23.33
CA THR A 216 -24.54 43.06 -24.34
C THR A 216 -24.58 41.99 -25.42
N TYR A 217 -25.59 41.12 -25.34
CA TYR A 217 -25.99 40.20 -26.39
C TYR A 217 -26.61 40.99 -27.54
N GLN A 218 -25.94 41.07 -28.69
CA GLN A 218 -26.62 41.36 -29.95
C GLN A 218 -27.01 40.06 -30.62
N ASN A 219 -28.31 40.00 -30.89
CA ASN A 219 -29.11 38.89 -31.36
C ASN A 219 -29.21 38.98 -32.87
N THR A 220 -28.80 37.93 -33.59
CA THR A 220 -29.28 37.66 -34.95
C THR A 220 -29.19 36.16 -35.23
N GLN A 221 -30.31 35.47 -35.02
CA GLN A 221 -30.60 34.21 -35.72
C GLN A 221 -31.19 34.53 -37.12
N PRO A 222 -31.24 33.55 -38.04
CA PRO A 222 -32.46 32.74 -38.08
C PRO A 222 -32.26 31.22 -38.29
N ALA A 223 -33.03 30.48 -37.49
CA ALA A 223 -33.93 29.36 -37.83
C ALA A 223 -33.47 28.17 -38.70
N SER A 224 -33.47 26.98 -38.09
CA SER A 224 -34.33 25.82 -38.45
C SER A 224 -34.17 24.71 -37.39
N GLN A 225 -35.16 24.51 -36.52
CA GLN A 225 -36.17 23.42 -36.57
C GLN A 225 -35.60 21.98 -36.45
N ARG A 226 -35.71 21.37 -35.26
CA ARG A 226 -36.74 20.37 -34.86
C ARG A 226 -36.26 19.34 -33.79
N THR A 227 -37.09 19.24 -32.75
CA THR A 227 -37.55 18.06 -31.98
C THR A 227 -36.58 17.14 -31.20
N ASP A 228 -36.81 17.16 -29.88
CA ASP A 228 -37.12 16.03 -28.98
C ASP A 228 -36.07 15.01 -28.49
N VAL A 229 -35.84 15.09 -27.16
CA VAL A 229 -35.86 14.04 -26.12
C VAL A 229 -35.06 12.73 -26.35
N ASN A 230 -33.88 12.62 -25.73
CA ASN A 230 -33.59 11.66 -24.63
C ASN A 230 -32.10 11.65 -24.23
N GLY A 231 -31.83 11.94 -22.96
CA GLY A 231 -30.48 11.96 -22.39
C GLY A 231 -29.88 10.57 -22.19
N SER A 232 -28.95 10.18 -23.06
CA SER A 232 -28.07 9.02 -22.87
C SER A 232 -26.67 9.49 -22.55
N VAL A 233 -26.16 9.11 -21.39
CA VAL A 233 -24.79 9.40 -20.91
C VAL A 233 -23.78 8.74 -21.85
N LEU A 234 -23.03 9.54 -22.60
CA LEU A 234 -21.93 9.09 -23.46
C LEU A 234 -20.72 8.71 -22.59
N TYR A 235 -20.44 7.42 -22.49
CA TYR A 235 -19.18 6.92 -21.94
C TYR A 235 -18.02 7.27 -22.90
N PRO A 236 -16.80 7.54 -22.39
CA PRO A 236 -15.66 7.80 -23.26
C PRO A 236 -15.34 6.57 -24.11
N ILE A 237 -15.37 6.74 -25.44
CA ILE A 237 -14.98 5.72 -26.41
C ILE A 237 -13.52 5.32 -26.13
N LYS A 238 -13.29 4.05 -25.78
CA LYS A 238 -11.95 3.48 -25.66
C LYS A 238 -11.25 3.59 -27.02
N ARG A 239 -10.11 4.29 -27.06
CA ARG A 239 -9.27 4.36 -28.26
C ARG A 239 -8.80 2.94 -28.59
N GLN A 240 -9.11 2.47 -29.80
CA GLN A 240 -8.61 1.20 -30.31
C GLN A 240 -7.09 1.32 -30.53
N VAL A 241 -6.33 0.46 -29.86
CA VAL A 241 -4.87 0.43 -29.97
C VAL A 241 -4.49 -0.40 -31.21
N THR A 242 -3.66 0.16 -32.07
CA THR A 242 -3.10 -0.49 -33.27
C THR A 242 -1.64 -0.89 -33.03
N CYS A 243 -1.25 -2.05 -33.58
CA CYS A 243 0.14 -2.51 -33.53
C CYS A 243 1.04 -1.57 -34.34
N SER A 244 2.17 -1.10 -33.78
CA SER A 244 3.09 -0.22 -34.49
C SER A 244 3.82 -0.90 -35.66
N ALA A 245 3.90 -2.23 -35.67
CA ALA A 245 4.59 -2.99 -36.71
C ALA A 245 3.69 -3.38 -37.89
N CYS A 246 2.41 -3.70 -37.64
CA CYS A 246 1.50 -4.17 -38.70
C CYS A 246 0.22 -3.33 -38.86
N HIS A 247 0.05 -2.30 -38.03
CA HIS A 247 -1.11 -1.39 -37.98
C HIS A 247 -2.48 -2.05 -37.77
N LYS A 248 -2.54 -3.36 -37.52
CA LYS A 248 -3.78 -4.08 -37.19
C LYS A 248 -4.18 -3.86 -35.72
N GLN A 249 -5.48 -3.87 -35.46
CA GLN A 249 -6.04 -3.76 -34.12
C GLN A 249 -5.97 -5.11 -33.37
N GLY A 250 -5.83 -5.09 -32.04
CA GLY A 250 -5.95 -6.28 -31.19
C GLY A 250 -4.65 -6.85 -30.61
N HIS A 251 -3.48 -6.30 -30.94
CA HIS A 251 -2.21 -6.65 -30.30
C HIS A 251 -1.22 -5.47 -30.34
N ILE A 252 -0.22 -5.48 -29.46
CA ILE A 252 0.72 -4.36 -29.28
C ILE A 252 2.18 -4.68 -29.61
N SER A 253 2.62 -5.95 -29.71
CA SER A 253 4.09 -6.19 -29.82
C SER A 253 4.59 -7.51 -30.45
N SER A 254 3.79 -8.34 -31.11
CA SER A 254 4.35 -9.55 -31.76
C SER A 254 3.49 -10.07 -32.91
N CYS A 255 3.99 -9.92 -34.14
CA CYS A 255 3.58 -10.74 -35.27
C CYS A 255 4.59 -11.86 -35.44
N SER A 256 4.23 -13.08 -35.08
CA SER A 256 4.97 -14.28 -35.47
C SER A 256 4.65 -14.54 -36.95
N ASN A 257 5.59 -14.24 -37.84
CA ASN A 257 5.52 -14.74 -39.21
C ASN A 257 5.87 -16.23 -39.17
N THR A 258 4.89 -17.09 -39.44
CA THR A 258 5.14 -18.49 -39.80
C THR A 258 4.67 -18.64 -41.24
N LEU A 259 5.65 -18.81 -42.14
CA LEU A 259 5.47 -19.43 -43.45
C LEU A 259 5.24 -20.93 -43.26
#